data_AF-A0A2T0K4J4-F1
#
_entry.id   AF-A0A2T0K4J4-F1
#
_cell.length_a   1.000
_cell.length_b   1.000
_cell.length_c   1.000
_cell.angle_alpha   90.00
_cell.angle_beta   90.00
_cell.angle_gamma   90.00
#
_symmetry.space_group_name_H-M   'P 1'
#
loop_
_entity.id
_entity.type
_entity.pdbx_description
1 polymer ?
#
loop_
_entity_poly.entity_id
_entity_poly.type
_entity_poly.pdbx_seq_one_letter_code
_entity_poly.pdbx_strand_id
1 'polypeptide(L)'
;MSDSPTSSRSELTGRIAADLSRAIWRYRKQTILALVLMIAAKLSVVLIPLVLKHIVDELGHPSARALFPVFLVLAYALLRFLGDALNEARDVAFSIVTQRTVAAFTERTFAHLHRMSARFHARRETGAIVRDVQKGADGIGFLLGVALFTIVPTAFEIAAIVSIMVRGYAREFTLAIAVTFASYAVYTFIFTRRRVAFQRAVNRLEAQSDGRLVDSLLNYDTVKYFATEEVETRRLSEVLEKWVHARTANQRALTALHVGQSAVIALGVAVIMLLATQYVVAGAMSVGDLILVNAYLIQICMPLNTLGFVFRETNDAMV
;
A
#
# COMPACT_ATOMS: atom_id res chain seq x y z
N MET A 1 10.47 -12.37 36.11
CA MET A 1 9.12 -12.56 35.54
C MET A 1 8.66 -11.19 35.02
N SER A 2 9.12 -10.67 33.89
CA SER A 2 8.86 -11.04 32.49
C SER A 2 7.40 -10.92 32.04
N ASP A 3 6.79 -9.75 32.27
CA ASP A 3 5.59 -9.33 31.54
C ASP A 3 5.99 -8.94 30.11
N SER A 4 5.62 -9.80 29.16
CA SER A 4 5.86 -9.60 27.74
C SER A 4 4.88 -8.57 27.16
N PRO A 5 5.33 -7.44 26.57
CA PRO A 5 4.48 -6.40 25.99
C PRO A 5 3.77 -6.79 24.67
N THR A 6 3.78 -8.07 24.30
CA THR A 6 3.26 -8.58 23.01
C THR A 6 1.79 -9.00 23.06
N SER A 7 1.24 -9.40 24.22
CA SER A 7 -0.18 -9.79 24.34
C SER A 7 -1.13 -8.61 24.14
N SER A 8 -0.82 -7.46 24.74
CA SER A 8 -1.59 -6.21 24.67
C SER A 8 -1.83 -5.70 23.24
N ARG A 9 -0.81 -5.76 22.36
CA ARG A 9 -0.94 -5.27 20.98
C ARG A 9 -1.88 -6.14 20.14
N SER A 10 -1.77 -7.47 20.26
CA SER A 10 -2.62 -8.39 19.49
C SER A 10 -4.11 -8.26 19.84
N GLU A 11 -4.42 -8.02 21.12
CA GLU A 11 -5.79 -7.78 21.58
C GLU A 11 -6.33 -6.43 21.09
N LEU A 12 -5.48 -5.39 21.05
CA LEU A 12 -5.84 -4.08 20.50
C LEU A 12 -6.13 -4.14 19.00
N THR A 13 -5.26 -4.81 18.23
CA THR A 13 -5.44 -5.06 16.80
C THR A 13 -6.77 -5.79 16.53
N GLY A 14 -7.09 -6.81 17.33
CA GLY A 14 -8.34 -7.55 17.20
C GLY A 14 -9.59 -6.71 17.49
N ARG A 15 -9.52 -5.80 18.47
CA ARG A 15 -10.61 -4.87 18.78
C ARG A 15 -10.83 -3.83 17.69
N ILE A 16 -9.75 -3.25 17.16
CA ILE A 16 -9.80 -2.31 16.02
C ILE A 16 -10.42 -3.01 14.81
N ALA A 17 -9.96 -4.22 14.48
CA ALA A 17 -10.52 -5.00 13.37
C ALA A 17 -12.02 -5.30 13.56
N ALA A 18 -12.46 -5.62 14.79
CA ALA A 18 -13.86 -5.83 15.12
C ALA A 18 -14.70 -4.53 15.01
N ASP A 19 -14.14 -3.38 15.37
CA ASP A 19 -14.81 -2.09 15.21
C ASP A 19 -14.93 -1.65 13.75
N LEU A 20 -13.87 -1.86 12.96
CA LEU A 20 -13.89 -1.62 11.52
C LEU A 20 -14.88 -2.56 10.81
N SER A 21 -14.93 -3.84 11.18
CA SER A 21 -15.89 -4.79 10.59
C SER A 21 -17.33 -4.45 10.95
N ARG A 22 -17.60 -4.00 12.19
CA ARG A 22 -18.91 -3.46 12.59
C ARG A 22 -19.28 -2.21 11.79
N ALA A 23 -18.33 -1.31 11.53
CA ALA A 23 -18.56 -0.12 10.72
C ALA A 23 -18.89 -0.47 9.26
N ILE A 24 -18.17 -1.43 8.68
CA ILE A 24 -18.45 -2.00 7.35
C ILE A 24 -19.86 -2.61 7.32
N TRP A 25 -20.22 -3.39 8.33
CA TRP A 25 -21.53 -4.03 8.41
C TRP A 25 -22.69 -3.02 8.55
N ARG A 26 -22.46 -1.91 9.25
CA ARG A 26 -23.44 -0.83 9.40
C ARG A 26 -23.83 -0.21 8.05
N TYR A 27 -22.91 -0.15 7.09
CA TYR A 27 -23.13 0.35 5.73
C TYR A 27 -23.09 -0.77 4.68
N ARG A 28 -23.58 -1.96 5.02
CA ARG A 28 -23.50 -3.17 4.18
C ARG A 28 -23.94 -2.99 2.73
N LYS A 29 -24.96 -2.17 2.45
CA LYS A 29 -25.46 -1.96 1.07
C LYS A 29 -24.40 -1.30 0.20
N GLN A 30 -23.78 -0.23 0.70
CA GLN A 30 -22.71 0.49 0.02
C GLN A 30 -21.43 -0.34 -0.07
N THR A 31 -21.10 -1.09 0.99
CA THR A 31 -19.94 -2.00 0.96
C THR A 31 -20.13 -3.12 -0.06
N ILE A 32 -21.30 -3.77 -0.11
CA ILE A 32 -21.58 -4.82 -1.09
C ILE A 32 -21.53 -4.25 -2.51
N LEU A 33 -22.11 -3.08 -2.74
CA LEU A 33 -22.02 -2.39 -4.03
C LEU A 33 -20.55 -2.14 -4.42
N ALA A 34 -19.75 -1.59 -3.51
CA ALA A 34 -18.33 -1.36 -3.75
C ALA A 34 -17.57 -2.68 -4.01
N LEU A 35 -17.88 -3.75 -3.30
CA LEU A 35 -17.26 -5.07 -3.50
C LEU A 35 -17.60 -5.66 -4.88
N VAL A 36 -18.86 -5.54 -5.31
CA VAL A 36 -19.28 -5.99 -6.65
C VAL A 36 -18.59 -5.17 -7.73
N LEU A 37 -18.56 -3.83 -7.59
CA LEU A 37 -17.84 -2.95 -8.52
C LEU A 37 -16.34 -3.26 -8.56
N MET A 38 -15.73 -3.55 -7.41
CA MET A 38 -14.33 -3.97 -7.31
C MET A 38 -14.06 -5.27 -8.06
N ILE A 39 -14.90 -6.29 -7.85
CA ILE A 39 -14.75 -7.58 -8.54
C ILE A 39 -14.90 -7.38 -10.05
N ALA A 40 -15.93 -6.64 -10.49
CA ALA A 40 -16.15 -6.34 -11.90
C ALA A 40 -14.96 -5.57 -12.50
N ALA A 41 -14.44 -4.55 -11.80
CA ALA A 41 -13.28 -3.79 -12.23
C ALA A 41 -12.05 -4.70 -12.38
N LYS A 42 -11.75 -5.53 -11.37
CA LYS A 42 -10.59 -6.42 -11.40
C LYS A 42 -10.72 -7.52 -12.44
N LEU A 43 -11.90 -8.07 -12.66
CA LEU A 43 -12.15 -9.00 -13.76
C LEU A 43 -11.85 -8.33 -15.11
N SER A 44 -12.33 -7.11 -15.33
CA SER A 44 -12.02 -6.35 -16.55
C SER A 44 -10.52 -6.20 -16.74
N VAL A 45 -9.77 -5.79 -15.71
CA VAL A 45 -8.32 -5.62 -15.80
C VAL A 45 -7.59 -6.94 -16.06
N VAL A 46 -7.99 -8.04 -15.41
CA VAL A 46 -7.39 -9.37 -15.62
C VAL A 46 -7.68 -9.93 -17.02
N LEU A 47 -8.79 -9.54 -17.64
CA LEU A 47 -9.16 -9.94 -19.00
C LEU A 47 -8.38 -9.17 -20.09
N ILE A 48 -7.81 -8.00 -19.79
CA ILE A 48 -7.09 -7.17 -20.78
C ILE A 48 -5.93 -7.93 -21.45
N PRO A 49 -5.01 -8.60 -20.72
CA PRO A 49 -3.95 -9.39 -21.32
C PRO A 49 -4.45 -10.57 -22.17
N LEU A 50 -5.58 -11.17 -21.80
CA LEU A 50 -6.20 -12.24 -22.59
C LEU A 50 -6.68 -11.72 -23.93
N VAL A 51 -7.36 -10.58 -23.97
CA VAL A 51 -7.79 -9.97 -25.23
C VAL A 51 -6.56 -9.59 -26.07
N LEU A 52 -5.52 -9.04 -25.45
CA LEU A 52 -4.27 -8.69 -26.13
C LEU A 52 -3.58 -9.91 -26.76
N LYS A 53 -3.55 -11.06 -26.07
CA LYS A 53 -3.09 -12.33 -26.64
C LYS A 53 -3.84 -12.66 -27.93
N HIS A 54 -5.18 -12.65 -27.90
CA HIS A 54 -5.98 -13.00 -29.07
C HIS A 54 -5.77 -12.03 -30.23
N ILE A 55 -5.60 -10.73 -29.96
CA ILE A 55 -5.26 -9.75 -31.00
C ILE A 55 -3.95 -10.14 -31.70
N VAL A 56 -2.92 -10.48 -30.94
CA VAL A 56 -1.60 -10.79 -31.48
C VAL A 56 -1.62 -12.11 -32.25
N ASP A 57 -2.28 -13.13 -31.72
CA ASP A 57 -2.38 -14.44 -32.36
C ASP A 57 -3.14 -14.34 -33.69
N GLU A 58 -4.26 -13.61 -33.74
CA GLU A 58 -5.04 -13.40 -34.97
C GLU A 58 -4.27 -12.59 -36.02
N LEU A 59 -3.56 -11.52 -35.61
CA LEU A 59 -2.74 -10.73 -36.53
C LEU A 59 -1.52 -11.48 -37.06
N GLY A 60 -1.08 -12.54 -36.36
CA GLY A 60 0.00 -13.42 -36.79
C GLY A 60 -0.40 -14.39 -37.92
N HIS A 61 -1.69 -14.56 -38.20
CA HIS A 61 -2.17 -15.49 -39.23
C HIS A 61 -2.24 -14.85 -40.64
N PRO A 62 -1.69 -15.48 -41.69
CA PRO A 62 -1.66 -14.93 -43.05
C PRO A 62 -3.03 -14.68 -43.70
N SER A 63 -4.10 -15.25 -43.15
CA SER A 63 -5.46 -15.23 -43.70
C SER A 63 -6.43 -14.35 -42.92
N ALA A 64 -5.93 -13.52 -41.99
CA ALA A 64 -6.76 -12.70 -41.12
C ALA A 64 -7.62 -11.71 -41.93
N ARG A 65 -8.95 -11.85 -41.86
CA ARG A 65 -9.88 -10.85 -42.38
C ARG A 65 -9.89 -9.65 -41.43
N ALA A 66 -9.60 -8.45 -41.93
CA ALA A 66 -9.39 -7.25 -41.11
C ALA A 66 -10.54 -6.88 -40.14
N LEU A 67 -11.76 -7.37 -40.35
CA LEU A 67 -12.91 -7.07 -39.47
C LEU A 67 -12.78 -7.64 -38.06
N PHE A 68 -12.23 -8.85 -37.89
CA PHE A 68 -12.18 -9.50 -36.58
C PHE A 68 -11.14 -8.87 -35.62
N PRO A 69 -9.91 -8.54 -36.06
CA PRO A 69 -8.95 -7.81 -35.22
C PRO A 69 -9.42 -6.43 -34.78
N VAL A 70 -10.16 -5.70 -35.63
CA VAL A 70 -10.69 -4.37 -35.27
C VAL A 70 -11.69 -4.47 -34.11
N PHE A 71 -12.58 -5.47 -34.13
CA PHE A 71 -13.51 -5.70 -33.03
C PHE A 71 -12.78 -6.04 -31.72
N LEU A 72 -11.72 -6.87 -31.77
CA LEU A 72 -10.91 -7.21 -30.60
C LEU A 72 -10.18 -5.98 -30.04
N VAL A 73 -9.65 -5.09 -30.89
CA VAL A 73 -9.02 -3.83 -30.45
C VAL A 73 -10.03 -2.89 -29.79
N LEU A 74 -11.24 -2.76 -30.35
CA LEU A 74 -12.32 -1.99 -29.73
C LEU A 74 -12.75 -2.59 -28.39
N ALA A 75 -12.86 -3.93 -28.32
CA ALA A 75 -13.15 -4.63 -27.07
C ALA A 75 -12.06 -4.42 -26.02
N TYR A 76 -10.78 -4.45 -26.42
CA TYR A 76 -9.64 -4.14 -25.54
C TYR A 76 -9.75 -2.71 -24.97
N ALA A 77 -10.01 -1.72 -25.82
CA ALA A 77 -10.14 -0.32 -25.40
C ALA A 77 -11.34 -0.12 -24.46
N LEU A 78 -12.48 -0.72 -24.80
CA LEU A 78 -13.69 -0.68 -23.98
C LEU A 78 -13.47 -1.35 -22.62
N LEU A 79 -12.83 -2.52 -22.59
CA LEU A 79 -12.55 -3.26 -21.37
C LEU A 79 -11.60 -2.48 -20.44
N ARG A 80 -10.61 -1.80 -21.01
CA ARG A 80 -9.71 -0.91 -20.26
C ARG A 80 -10.47 0.27 -19.66
N PHE A 81 -11.25 0.98 -20.48
CA PHE A 81 -12.09 2.08 -19.99
C PHE A 81 -13.07 1.61 -18.92
N LEU A 82 -13.71 0.46 -19.11
CA LEU A 82 -14.67 -0.10 -18.17
C LEU A 82 -14.00 -0.48 -16.84
N GLY A 83 -12.80 -1.06 -16.89
CA GLY A 83 -12.02 -1.37 -15.69
C GLY A 83 -11.71 -0.12 -14.87
N ASP A 84 -11.29 0.97 -15.52
CA ASP A 84 -10.98 2.24 -14.86
C ASP A 84 -12.26 2.91 -14.33
N ALA A 85 -13.32 2.99 -15.13
CA ALA A 85 -14.60 3.58 -14.73
C ALA A 85 -15.26 2.83 -13.56
N LEU A 86 -15.16 1.49 -13.51
CA LEU A 86 -15.67 0.69 -12.39
C LEU A 86 -14.84 0.89 -11.12
N ASN A 87 -13.52 1.10 -11.23
CA ASN A 87 -12.69 1.46 -10.08
C ASN A 87 -13.09 2.84 -9.52
N GLU A 88 -13.30 3.84 -10.38
CA GLU A 88 -13.77 5.16 -9.93
C GLU A 88 -15.16 5.08 -9.28
N ALA A 89 -16.07 4.32 -9.88
CA ALA A 89 -17.40 4.10 -9.31
C ALA A 89 -17.34 3.40 -7.95
N ARG A 90 -16.46 2.40 -7.79
CA ARG A 90 -16.17 1.75 -6.51
C ARG A 90 -15.67 2.76 -5.48
N ASP A 91 -14.74 3.62 -5.87
CA ASP A 91 -14.11 4.60 -4.97
C ASP A 91 -15.13 5.61 -4.46
N VAL A 92 -15.99 6.12 -5.34
CA VAL A 92 -17.13 6.97 -4.95
C VAL A 92 -18.09 6.23 -4.02
N ALA A 93 -18.50 5.00 -4.37
CA ALA A 93 -19.43 4.22 -3.55
C ALA A 93 -18.89 3.95 -2.14
N PHE A 94 -17.59 3.68 -2.02
CA PHE A 94 -16.96 3.40 -0.74
C PHE A 94 -16.59 4.66 0.05
N SER A 95 -16.32 5.79 -0.60
CA SER A 95 -16.03 7.06 0.08
C SER A 95 -17.10 7.43 1.12
N ILE A 96 -18.38 7.16 0.81
CA ILE A 96 -19.51 7.40 1.72
C ILE A 96 -19.37 6.57 3.00
N VAL A 97 -18.93 5.31 2.90
CA VAL A 97 -18.72 4.41 4.04
C VAL A 97 -17.58 4.93 4.91
N THR A 98 -16.45 5.29 4.29
CA THR A 98 -15.28 5.83 5.01
C THR A 98 -15.65 7.11 5.74
N GLN A 99 -16.19 8.11 5.04
CA GLN A 99 -16.52 9.42 5.62
C GLN A 99 -17.54 9.32 6.75
N ARG A 100 -18.58 8.49 6.59
CA ARG A 100 -19.57 8.26 7.66
C ARG A 100 -18.97 7.54 8.86
N THR A 101 -18.05 6.61 8.63
CA THR A 101 -17.38 5.88 9.73
C THR A 101 -16.48 6.81 10.53
N VAL A 102 -15.70 7.66 9.84
CA VAL A 102 -14.86 8.68 10.46
C VAL A 102 -15.71 9.67 11.26
N ALA A 103 -16.78 10.21 10.66
CA ALA A 103 -17.70 11.12 11.35
C ALA A 103 -18.33 10.48 12.60
N ALA A 104 -18.82 9.24 12.50
CA ALA A 104 -19.41 8.52 13.63
C ALA A 104 -18.39 8.16 14.71
N PHE A 105 -17.10 7.98 14.36
CA PHE A 105 -16.04 7.84 15.34
C PHE A 105 -15.80 9.17 16.07
N THR A 106 -15.62 10.27 15.34
CA THR A 106 -15.40 11.60 15.90
C THR A 106 -16.53 12.01 16.84
N GLU A 107 -17.79 11.78 16.45
CA GLU A 107 -18.97 12.05 17.28
C GLU A 107 -18.96 11.25 18.59
N ARG A 108 -18.69 9.94 18.52
CA ARG A 108 -18.61 9.07 19.71
C ARG A 108 -17.49 9.47 20.64
N THR A 109 -16.32 9.80 20.09
CA THR A 109 -15.17 10.25 20.85
C THR A 109 -15.43 11.60 21.51
N PHE A 110 -16.05 12.54 20.79
CA PHE A 110 -16.46 13.83 21.33
C PHE A 110 -17.46 13.68 22.50
N ALA A 111 -18.47 12.84 22.33
CA ALA A 111 -19.45 12.53 23.38
C ALA A 111 -18.80 11.85 24.60
N HIS A 112 -17.81 10.98 24.37
CA HIS A 112 -17.06 10.34 25.45
C HIS A 112 -16.21 11.36 26.22
N LEU A 113 -15.49 12.24 25.51
CA LEU A 113 -14.69 13.31 26.11
C LEU A 113 -15.54 14.21 27.00
N HIS A 114 -16.77 14.57 26.60
CA HIS A 114 -17.68 15.37 27.43
C HIS A 114 -18.14 14.68 28.72
N ARG A 115 -18.14 13.36 28.76
CA ARG A 115 -18.50 12.58 29.96
C ARG A 115 -17.33 12.38 30.92
N MET A 116 -16.12 12.79 30.53
CA MET A 116 -14.95 12.64 31.39
C MET A 116 -14.95 13.69 32.51
N SER A 117 -14.31 13.35 33.63
CA SER A 117 -14.26 14.23 34.80
C SER A 117 -13.51 15.53 34.51
N ALA A 118 -13.87 16.62 35.20
CA ALA A 118 -13.12 17.88 35.16
C ALA A 118 -11.61 17.70 35.48
N ARG A 119 -11.26 16.72 36.34
CA ARG A 119 -9.87 16.34 36.64
C ARG A 119 -9.10 15.81 35.43
N PHE A 120 -9.77 15.11 34.51
CA PHE A 120 -9.16 14.65 33.26
C PHE A 120 -8.83 15.84 32.36
N HIS A 121 -9.77 16.77 32.19
CA HIS A 121 -9.59 17.97 31.38
C HIS A 121 -8.55 18.94 31.97
N ALA A 122 -8.47 19.06 33.29
CA ALA A 122 -7.48 19.94 33.95
C ALA A 122 -6.03 19.42 33.88
N ARG A 123 -5.81 18.13 33.61
CA ARG A 123 -4.48 17.49 33.59
C ARG A 123 -3.88 17.31 32.20
N ARG A 124 -4.60 17.66 31.15
CA ARG A 124 -4.22 17.39 29.75
C ARG A 124 -4.34 18.68 28.96
N GLU A 125 -3.37 18.93 28.09
CA GLU A 125 -3.49 20.00 27.11
C GLU A 125 -4.61 19.68 26.13
N THR A 126 -5.65 20.52 26.09
CA THR A 126 -6.80 20.35 25.18
C THR A 126 -6.36 20.20 23.73
N GLY A 127 -5.30 20.91 23.31
CA GLY A 127 -4.72 20.80 21.98
C GLY A 127 -4.09 19.42 21.68
N ALA A 128 -3.48 18.77 22.68
CA ALA A 128 -2.97 17.42 22.51
C ALA A 128 -4.10 16.40 22.33
N ILE A 129 -5.18 16.52 23.13
CA ILE A 129 -6.35 15.63 23.00
C ILE A 129 -6.99 15.77 21.62
N VAL A 130 -7.19 17.00 21.12
CA VAL A 130 -7.79 17.23 19.80
C VAL A 130 -6.91 16.62 18.69
N ARG A 131 -5.59 16.77 18.77
CA ARG A 131 -4.65 16.15 17.83
C ARG A 131 -4.73 14.62 17.86
N ASP A 132 -4.83 14.02 19.04
CA ASP A 132 -4.96 12.56 19.19
C ASP A 132 -6.27 12.05 18.56
N VAL A 133 -7.39 12.77 18.75
CA VAL A 133 -8.68 12.43 18.13
C VAL A 133 -8.60 12.54 16.60
N GLN A 134 -8.00 13.61 16.07
CA GLN A 134 -7.82 13.79 14.63
C GLN A 134 -6.96 12.68 14.04
N LYS A 135 -5.81 12.36 14.64
CA LYS A 135 -4.96 11.24 14.22
C LYS A 135 -5.69 9.91 14.23
N GLY A 136 -6.50 9.63 15.26
CA GLY A 136 -7.31 8.42 15.33
C GLY A 136 -8.38 8.36 14.23
N ALA A 137 -9.03 9.48 13.94
CA ALA A 137 -10.03 9.61 12.88
C ALA A 137 -9.40 9.38 11.48
N ASP A 138 -8.25 10.00 11.23
CA ASP A 138 -7.47 9.82 10.00
C ASP A 138 -6.98 8.37 9.86
N GLY A 139 -6.49 7.78 10.95
CA GLY A 139 -6.07 6.38 11.00
C GLY A 139 -7.19 5.41 10.64
N ILE A 140 -8.42 5.63 11.14
CA ILE A 140 -9.59 4.82 10.75
C ILE A 140 -9.87 4.93 9.26
N GLY A 141 -9.88 6.15 8.72
CA GLY A 141 -10.09 6.39 7.29
C GLY A 141 -9.03 5.68 6.44
N PHE A 142 -7.77 5.79 6.86
CA PHE A 142 -6.63 5.13 6.23
C PHE A 142 -6.76 3.59 6.25
N LEU A 143 -7.06 3.00 7.40
CA LEU A 143 -7.18 1.54 7.56
C LEU A 143 -8.32 0.97 6.70
N LEU A 144 -9.48 1.63 6.67
CA LEU A 144 -10.61 1.27 5.80
C LEU A 144 -10.21 1.34 4.32
N GLY A 145 -9.51 2.42 3.93
CA GLY A 145 -9.04 2.60 2.56
C GLY A 145 -8.04 1.53 2.14
N VAL A 146 -7.02 1.28 2.97
CA VAL A 146 -6.00 0.25 2.73
C VAL A 146 -6.61 -1.13 2.51
N ALA A 147 -7.52 -1.54 3.40
CA ALA A 147 -8.08 -2.88 3.35
C ALA A 147 -8.85 -3.10 2.04
N LEU A 148 -9.69 -2.13 1.65
CA LEU A 148 -10.64 -2.31 0.54
C LEU A 148 -10.15 -1.79 -0.81
N PHE A 149 -9.20 -0.86 -0.84
CA PHE A 149 -8.63 -0.35 -2.09
C PHE A 149 -7.29 -0.97 -2.46
N THR A 150 -6.59 -1.58 -1.51
CA THR A 150 -5.29 -2.21 -1.77
C THR A 150 -5.30 -3.69 -1.47
N ILE A 151 -5.53 -4.10 -0.22
CA ILE A 151 -5.33 -5.51 0.18
C ILE A 151 -6.31 -6.45 -0.52
N VAL A 152 -7.62 -6.19 -0.41
CA VAL A 152 -8.65 -7.07 -1.00
C VAL A 152 -8.57 -7.11 -2.54
N PRO A 153 -8.51 -5.97 -3.26
CA PRO A 153 -8.41 -5.99 -4.72
C PRO A 153 -7.13 -6.65 -5.22
N THR A 154 -5.98 -6.42 -4.56
CA THR A 154 -4.71 -7.06 -4.91
C THR A 154 -4.78 -8.56 -4.66
N ALA A 155 -5.29 -9.01 -3.51
CA ALA A 155 -5.43 -10.45 -3.24
C ALA A 155 -6.29 -11.16 -4.28
N PHE A 156 -7.41 -10.54 -4.69
CA PHE A 156 -8.27 -11.04 -5.75
C PHE A 156 -7.55 -11.10 -7.10
N GLU A 157 -6.84 -10.04 -7.47
CA GLU A 157 -6.07 -9.95 -8.72
C GLU A 157 -4.97 -11.01 -8.80
N ILE A 158 -4.18 -11.16 -7.73
CA ILE A 158 -3.15 -12.21 -7.63
C ILE A 158 -3.80 -13.59 -7.74
N ALA A 159 -4.88 -13.86 -7.00
CA ALA A 159 -5.57 -15.15 -7.04
C ALA A 159 -6.12 -15.48 -8.44
N ALA A 160 -6.71 -14.50 -9.12
CA ALA A 160 -7.22 -14.65 -10.48
C ALA A 160 -6.09 -14.97 -11.46
N ILE A 161 -5.00 -14.19 -11.44
CA ILE A 161 -3.86 -14.39 -12.34
C ILE A 161 -3.20 -15.75 -12.08
N VAL A 162 -2.93 -16.09 -10.82
CA VAL A 162 -2.35 -17.40 -10.46
C VAL A 162 -3.27 -18.54 -10.91
N SER A 163 -4.59 -18.40 -10.74
CA SER A 163 -5.54 -19.42 -11.21
C SER A 163 -5.52 -19.57 -12.73
N ILE A 164 -5.32 -18.50 -13.50
CA ILE A 164 -5.19 -18.55 -14.96
C ILE A 164 -3.87 -19.22 -15.34
N MET A 165 -2.76 -18.87 -14.67
CA MET A 165 -1.44 -19.45 -14.91
C MET A 165 -1.39 -20.95 -14.64
N VAL A 166 -1.92 -21.40 -13.50
CA VAL A 166 -1.90 -22.81 -13.09
C VAL A 166 -2.74 -23.70 -14.03
N ARG A 167 -3.84 -23.17 -14.57
CA ARG A 167 -4.73 -23.93 -15.48
C ARG A 167 -4.28 -23.87 -16.94
N GLY A 168 -3.68 -22.76 -17.37
CA GLY A 168 -3.35 -22.49 -18.76
C GLY A 168 -1.93 -22.90 -19.18
N TYR A 169 -0.98 -23.00 -18.25
CA TYR A 169 0.44 -23.16 -18.57
C TYR A 169 1.11 -24.28 -17.78
N ALA A 170 2.30 -24.70 -18.24
CA ALA A 170 3.09 -25.72 -17.57
C ALA A 170 3.46 -25.32 -16.13
N ARG A 171 3.63 -26.33 -15.26
CA ARG A 171 3.92 -26.14 -13.82
C ARG A 171 5.22 -25.35 -13.59
N GLU A 172 6.15 -25.40 -14.54
CA GLU A 172 7.42 -24.67 -14.53
C GLU A 172 7.22 -23.15 -14.42
N PHE A 173 6.22 -22.60 -15.11
CA PHE A 173 5.87 -21.17 -15.01
C PHE A 173 5.41 -20.79 -13.61
N THR A 174 4.52 -21.59 -13.03
CA THR A 174 4.02 -21.35 -11.67
C THR A 174 5.14 -21.45 -10.64
N LEU A 175 6.05 -22.41 -10.81
CA LEU A 175 7.22 -22.57 -9.93
C LEU A 175 8.17 -21.38 -10.04
N ALA A 176 8.49 -20.93 -11.26
CA ALA A 176 9.35 -19.78 -11.49
C ALA A 176 8.77 -18.48 -10.90
N ILE A 177 7.45 -18.28 -11.03
CA ILE A 177 6.73 -17.20 -10.34
C ILE A 177 6.89 -17.37 -8.83
N ALA A 178 6.54 -18.53 -8.26
CA ALA A 178 6.61 -18.75 -6.82
C ALA A 178 8.02 -18.48 -6.24
N VAL A 179 9.08 -18.93 -6.92
CA VAL A 179 10.47 -18.69 -6.51
C VAL A 179 10.83 -17.21 -6.58
N THR A 180 10.40 -16.51 -7.63
CA THR A 180 10.61 -15.05 -7.76
C THR A 180 9.94 -14.30 -6.62
N PHE A 181 8.70 -14.65 -6.29
CA PHE A 181 7.93 -14.04 -5.21
C PHE A 181 8.52 -14.33 -3.83
N ALA A 182 8.93 -15.58 -3.59
CA ALA A 182 9.60 -15.96 -2.34
C ALA A 182 10.91 -15.19 -2.17
N SER A 183 11.72 -15.09 -3.23
CA SER A 183 12.97 -14.33 -3.24
C SER A 183 12.73 -12.84 -2.96
N TYR A 184 11.73 -12.25 -3.61
CA TYR A 184 11.31 -10.87 -3.38
C TYR A 184 10.89 -10.65 -1.92
N ALA A 185 10.05 -11.53 -1.37
CA ALA A 185 9.55 -11.43 0.01
C ALA A 185 10.68 -11.53 1.04
N VAL A 186 11.59 -12.50 0.87
CA VAL A 186 12.76 -12.67 1.75
C VAL A 186 13.68 -11.46 1.68
N TYR A 187 14.01 -10.98 0.48
CA TYR A 187 14.83 -9.78 0.29
C TYR A 187 14.20 -8.56 0.96
N THR A 188 12.91 -8.34 0.70
CA THR A 188 12.14 -7.23 1.27
C THR A 188 12.13 -7.28 2.78
N PHE A 189 11.89 -8.45 3.37
CA PHE A 189 11.84 -8.62 4.83
C PHE A 189 13.18 -8.29 5.50
N ILE A 190 14.28 -8.85 4.98
CA ILE A 190 15.63 -8.64 5.55
C ILE A 190 16.02 -7.17 5.51
N PHE A 191 15.87 -6.52 4.36
CA PHE A 191 16.27 -5.13 4.18
C PHE A 191 15.32 -4.16 4.90
N THR A 192 14.02 -4.45 4.94
CA THR A 192 13.07 -3.67 5.75
C THR A 192 13.46 -3.71 7.23
N ARG A 193 13.77 -4.90 7.77
CA ARG A 193 14.20 -5.04 9.17
C ARG A 193 15.46 -4.25 9.48
N ARG A 194 16.44 -4.22 8.56
CA ARG A 194 17.65 -3.39 8.69
C ARG A 194 17.32 -1.89 8.66
N ARG A 195 16.41 -1.47 7.77
CA ARG A 195 15.99 -0.06 7.62
C ARG A 195 15.33 0.50 8.88
N VAL A 196 14.66 -0.32 9.69
CA VAL A 196 14.02 0.12 10.95
C VAL A 196 14.99 0.86 11.88
N ALA A 197 16.26 0.44 11.96
CA ALA A 197 17.25 1.12 12.80
C ALA A 197 17.54 2.56 12.33
N PHE A 198 17.65 2.77 11.01
CA PHE A 198 17.84 4.11 10.42
C PHE A 198 16.61 4.98 10.62
N GLN A 199 15.41 4.42 10.43
CA GLN A 199 14.16 5.15 10.65
C GLN A 199 14.03 5.60 12.11
N ARG A 200 14.38 4.74 13.09
CA ARG A 200 14.39 5.13 14.51
C ARG A 200 15.36 6.27 14.81
N ALA A 201 16.53 6.28 14.17
CA ALA A 201 17.50 7.36 14.33
C ALA A 201 16.97 8.70 13.78
N VAL A 202 16.31 8.68 12.62
CA VAL A 202 15.63 9.85 12.04
C VAL A 202 14.54 10.35 12.99
N ASN A 203 13.61 9.49 13.41
CA ASN A 203 12.50 9.88 14.28
C ASN A 203 12.98 10.48 15.61
N ARG A 204 14.08 9.97 16.18
CA ARG A 204 14.68 10.50 17.42
C ARG A 204 15.24 11.91 17.21
N LEU A 205 15.96 12.15 16.12
CA LEU A 205 16.56 13.46 15.82
C LEU A 205 15.50 14.50 15.44
N GLU A 206 14.45 14.06 14.75
CA GLU A 206 13.29 14.88 14.40
C GLU A 206 12.51 15.32 15.66
N ALA A 207 12.23 14.39 16.58
CA ALA A 207 11.63 14.76 17.87
C ALA A 207 12.52 15.71 18.69
N GLN A 208 13.85 15.57 18.60
CA GLN A 208 14.79 16.48 19.26
C GLN A 208 14.80 17.88 18.62
N SER A 209 14.77 18.00 17.29
CA SER A 209 14.68 19.30 16.62
C SER A 209 13.36 19.99 16.89
N ASP A 210 12.25 19.26 16.85
CA ASP A 210 10.91 19.80 17.09
C ASP A 210 10.78 20.27 18.54
N GLY A 211 11.27 19.48 19.50
CA GLY A 211 11.31 19.86 20.91
C GLY A 211 12.09 21.16 21.14
N ARG A 212 13.24 21.34 20.47
CA ARG A 212 14.04 22.57 20.59
C ARG A 212 13.35 23.78 19.96
N LEU A 213 12.72 23.60 18.80
CA LEU A 213 11.96 24.67 18.14
C LEU A 213 10.81 25.16 19.02
N VAL A 214 10.02 24.23 19.57
CA VAL A 214 8.91 24.56 20.46
C VAL A 214 9.41 25.25 21.72
N ASP A 215 10.44 24.71 22.38
CA ASP A 215 10.98 25.29 23.62
C ASP A 215 11.56 26.70 23.42
N SER A 216 12.30 26.91 22.32
CA SER A 216 12.87 28.23 22.01
C SER A 216 11.79 29.27 21.67
N LEU A 217 10.70 28.88 21.02
CA LEU A 217 9.60 29.79 20.68
C LEU A 217 8.69 30.08 21.87
N LEU A 218 8.43 29.08 22.72
CA LEU A 218 7.70 29.29 23.98
C LEU A 218 8.46 30.23 24.92
N ASN A 219 9.80 30.15 24.92
CA ASN A 219 10.67 30.98 25.74
C ASN A 219 11.30 32.15 24.95
N TYR A 220 10.61 32.64 23.91
CA TYR A 220 11.11 33.69 23.02
C TYR A 220 11.60 34.94 23.76
N ASP A 221 10.84 35.40 24.76
CA ASP A 221 11.19 36.59 25.55
C ASP A 221 12.53 36.41 26.28
N THR A 222 12.83 35.20 26.77
CA THR A 222 14.11 34.89 27.41
C THR A 222 15.25 34.94 26.41
N VAL A 223 15.07 34.33 25.24
CA VAL A 223 16.09 34.33 24.17
C VAL A 223 16.43 35.77 23.76
N LYS A 224 15.41 36.61 23.59
CA LYS A 224 15.57 38.03 23.25
C LYS A 224 16.19 38.86 24.36
N TYR A 225 15.76 38.64 25.60
CA TYR A 225 16.28 39.37 26.76
C TYR A 225 17.79 39.15 26.94
N PHE A 226 18.28 37.94 26.68
CA PHE A 226 19.70 37.60 26.76
C PHE A 226 20.48 37.76 25.44
N ALA A 227 19.84 38.20 24.35
CA ALA A 227 20.44 38.32 23.01
C ALA A 227 21.18 37.03 22.55
N THR A 228 20.54 35.87 22.73
CA THR A 228 21.13 34.54 22.50
C THR A 228 20.67 33.86 21.21
N GLU A 229 20.10 34.60 20.26
CA GLU A 229 19.50 34.05 19.04
C GLU A 229 20.50 33.22 18.21
N GLU A 230 21.74 33.70 18.07
CA GLU A 230 22.78 32.96 17.34
C GLU A 230 23.17 31.65 18.04
N VAL A 231 23.11 31.62 19.37
CA VAL A 231 23.43 30.43 20.17
C VAL A 231 22.36 29.36 19.97
N GLU A 232 21.09 29.74 20.08
CA GLU A 232 19.97 28.81 19.84
C GLU A 232 19.93 28.34 18.38
N THR A 233 20.22 29.24 17.44
CA THR A 233 20.36 28.88 16.01
C THR A 233 21.48 27.85 15.79
N ARG A 234 22.65 28.05 16.42
CA ARG A 234 23.78 27.12 16.31
C ARG A 234 23.46 25.76 16.94
N ARG A 235 22.83 25.76 18.12
CA ARG A 235 22.36 24.54 18.80
C ARG A 235 21.38 23.75 17.94
N LEU A 236 20.45 24.43 17.27
CA LEU A 236 19.53 23.77 16.35
C LEU A 236 20.28 23.22 15.12
N SER A 237 21.20 24.00 14.56
CA SER A 237 22.03 23.59 13.41
C SER A 237 22.81 22.29 13.67
N GLU A 238 23.40 22.12 14.85
CA GLU A 238 24.13 20.89 15.24
C GLU A 238 23.23 19.64 15.26
N VAL A 239 21.96 19.79 15.65
CA VAL A 239 20.97 18.70 15.62
C VAL A 239 20.53 18.43 14.19
N LEU A 240 20.31 19.48 13.41
CA LEU A 240 19.91 19.37 12.01
C LEU A 240 21.01 18.73 11.14
N GLU A 241 22.28 18.99 11.39
CA GLU A 241 23.39 18.33 10.69
C GLU A 241 23.36 16.80 10.92
N LYS A 242 23.19 16.37 12.17
CA LYS A 242 23.01 14.95 12.51
C LYS A 242 21.74 14.38 11.86
N TRP A 243 20.66 15.15 11.82
CA TRP A 243 19.42 14.77 11.16
C TRP A 243 19.61 14.57 9.65
N VAL A 244 20.34 15.47 8.97
CA VAL A 244 20.67 15.34 7.54
C VAL A 244 21.45 14.04 7.29
N HIS A 245 22.46 13.74 8.10
CA HIS A 245 23.22 12.48 7.97
C HIS A 245 22.33 11.25 8.18
N ALA A 246 21.50 11.24 9.24
CA ALA A 246 20.59 10.14 9.53
C ALA A 246 19.53 9.96 8.42
N ARG A 247 18.96 11.06 7.91
CA ARG A 247 17.95 11.06 6.85
C ARG A 247 18.56 10.57 5.54
N THR A 248 19.77 10.99 5.21
CA THR A 248 20.50 10.52 4.03
C THR A 248 20.82 9.03 4.13
N ALA A 249 21.25 8.55 5.29
CA ALA A 249 21.47 7.11 5.51
C ALA A 249 20.18 6.30 5.37
N ASN A 250 19.07 6.79 5.92
CA ASN A 250 17.74 6.17 5.77
C ASN A 250 17.29 6.15 4.30
N GLN A 251 17.54 7.22 3.55
CA GLN A 251 17.25 7.30 2.12
C GLN A 251 18.10 6.31 1.31
N ARG A 252 19.40 6.22 1.59
CA ARG A 252 20.28 5.22 0.95
C ARG A 252 19.80 3.80 1.22
N ALA A 253 19.38 3.49 2.45
CA ALA A 253 18.82 2.19 2.80
C ALA A 253 17.50 1.91 2.05
N LEU A 254 16.64 2.92 1.87
CA LEU A 254 15.41 2.80 1.07
C LEU A 254 15.72 2.55 -0.41
N THR A 255 16.67 3.30 -0.97
CA THR A 255 17.09 3.12 -2.37
C THR A 255 17.69 1.73 -2.60
N ALA A 256 18.54 1.24 -1.69
CA ALA A 256 19.11 -0.12 -1.78
C ALA A 256 18.02 -1.21 -1.72
N LEU A 257 16.97 -1.00 -0.92
CA LEU A 257 15.79 -1.88 -0.91
C LEU A 257 15.10 -1.88 -2.28
N HIS A 258 14.76 -0.72 -2.84
CA HIS A 258 14.09 -0.62 -4.13
C HIS A 258 14.92 -1.20 -5.28
N VAL A 259 16.22 -0.90 -5.34
CA VAL A 259 17.11 -1.41 -6.38
C VAL A 259 17.18 -2.93 -6.35
N GLY A 260 17.35 -3.53 -5.17
CA GLY A 260 17.39 -4.99 -5.07
C GLY A 260 16.05 -5.67 -5.35
N GLN A 261 14.94 -5.05 -4.94
CA GLN A 261 13.59 -5.50 -5.32
C GLN A 261 13.41 -5.50 -6.85
N SER A 262 13.79 -4.41 -7.52
CA SER A 262 13.77 -4.32 -8.98
C SER A 262 14.68 -5.34 -9.65
N ALA A 263 15.87 -5.61 -9.09
CA ALA A 263 16.78 -6.63 -9.61
C ALA A 263 16.19 -8.04 -9.51
N VAL A 264 15.55 -8.39 -8.38
CA VAL A 264 14.88 -9.69 -8.21
C VAL A 264 13.72 -9.85 -9.20
N ILE A 265 12.90 -8.81 -9.37
CA ILE A 265 11.81 -8.83 -10.36
C ILE A 265 12.36 -8.97 -11.78
N ALA A 266 13.39 -8.21 -12.15
CA ALA A 266 13.98 -8.26 -13.48
C ALA A 266 14.56 -9.64 -13.80
N LEU A 267 15.24 -10.28 -12.84
CA LEU A 267 15.74 -11.65 -12.98
C LEU A 267 14.59 -12.66 -13.12
N GLY A 268 13.54 -12.53 -12.30
CA GLY A 268 12.36 -13.40 -12.40
C GLY A 268 11.64 -13.28 -13.74
N VAL A 269 11.44 -12.05 -14.22
CA VAL A 269 10.88 -11.78 -15.56
C VAL A 269 11.78 -12.38 -16.63
N ALA A 270 13.09 -12.18 -16.57
CA ALA A 270 14.02 -12.75 -17.55
C ALA A 270 13.94 -14.28 -17.60
N VAL A 271 13.94 -14.97 -16.46
CA VAL A 271 13.81 -16.44 -16.39
C VAL A 271 12.50 -16.91 -17.02
N ILE A 272 11.39 -16.27 -16.65
CA ILE A 272 10.06 -16.68 -17.14
C ILE A 272 9.89 -16.38 -18.63
N MET A 273 10.42 -15.24 -19.10
CA MET A 273 10.41 -14.89 -20.51
C MET A 273 11.26 -15.83 -21.34
N LEU A 274 12.46 -16.21 -20.87
CA LEU A 274 13.29 -17.22 -21.54
C LEU A 274 12.58 -18.57 -21.62
N LEU A 275 11.91 -18.99 -20.55
CA LEU A 275 11.09 -20.21 -20.54
C LEU A 275 9.94 -20.11 -21.54
N ALA A 276 9.17 -19.02 -21.53
CA ALA A 276 8.09 -18.79 -22.49
C ALA A 276 8.60 -18.81 -23.94
N THR A 277 9.73 -18.15 -24.23
CA THR A 277 10.35 -18.19 -25.55
C THR A 277 10.72 -19.60 -25.98
N GLN A 278 11.26 -20.45 -25.09
CA GLN A 278 11.55 -21.85 -25.41
C GLN A 278 10.27 -22.62 -25.79
N TYR A 279 9.17 -22.44 -25.06
CA TYR A 279 7.89 -23.07 -25.38
C TYR A 279 7.28 -22.56 -26.69
N VAL A 280 7.45 -21.28 -27.01
CA VAL A 280 7.01 -20.71 -28.29
C VAL A 280 7.82 -21.29 -29.46
N VAL A 281 9.15 -21.36 -29.32
CA VAL A 281 10.03 -21.96 -30.35
C VAL A 281 9.73 -23.45 -30.52
N ALA A 282 9.38 -24.15 -29.45
CA ALA A 282 8.96 -25.56 -29.49
C ALA A 282 7.52 -25.75 -30.03
N GLY A 283 6.78 -24.68 -30.34
CA GLY A 283 5.41 -24.73 -30.84
C GLY A 283 4.35 -25.11 -29.81
N ALA A 284 4.70 -25.15 -28.52
CA ALA A 284 3.79 -25.47 -27.43
C ALA A 284 2.98 -24.24 -26.93
N MET A 285 3.44 -23.02 -27.25
CA MET A 285 2.80 -21.75 -26.91
C MET A 285 2.77 -20.81 -28.12
N SER A 286 1.80 -19.90 -28.19
CA SER A 286 1.73 -18.86 -29.22
C SER A 286 2.58 -17.62 -28.84
N VAL A 287 2.80 -16.71 -29.80
CA VAL A 287 3.44 -15.42 -29.49
C VAL A 287 2.54 -14.58 -28.58
N GLY A 288 1.22 -14.68 -28.70
CA GLY A 288 0.28 -14.06 -27.78
C GLY A 288 0.38 -14.61 -26.35
N ASP A 289 0.69 -15.89 -26.16
CA ASP A 289 0.96 -16.47 -24.84
C ASP A 289 2.15 -15.81 -24.14
N LEU A 290 3.24 -15.57 -24.88
CA LEU A 290 4.42 -14.86 -24.36
C LEU A 290 4.04 -13.46 -23.84
N ILE A 291 3.23 -12.73 -24.61
CA ILE A 291 2.80 -11.38 -24.24
C ILE A 291 1.89 -11.39 -23.02
N LEU A 292 0.97 -12.37 -22.95
CA LEU A 292 0.08 -12.55 -21.81
C LEU A 292 0.87 -12.86 -20.52
N VAL A 293 1.81 -13.79 -20.58
CA VAL A 293 2.65 -14.13 -19.41
C VAL A 293 3.43 -12.90 -18.96
N ASN A 294 4.04 -12.15 -19.88
CA ASN A 294 4.74 -10.91 -19.54
C ASN A 294 3.82 -9.87 -18.87
N ALA A 295 2.64 -9.64 -19.44
CA ALA A 295 1.68 -8.67 -18.92
C ALA A 295 1.23 -9.03 -17.50
N TYR A 296 0.94 -10.31 -17.24
CA TYR A 296 0.59 -10.78 -15.92
C TYR A 296 1.74 -10.66 -14.92
N LEU A 297 2.98 -10.95 -15.31
CA LEU A 297 4.12 -10.76 -14.41
C LEU A 297 4.25 -9.31 -13.94
N ILE A 298 4.14 -8.35 -14.87
CA ILE A 298 4.19 -6.92 -14.53
C ILE A 298 3.02 -6.57 -13.58
N GLN A 299 1.83 -7.08 -13.86
CA GLN A 299 0.63 -6.81 -13.07
C GLN A 299 0.72 -7.34 -11.63
N ILE A 300 1.27 -8.53 -11.40
CA ILE A 300 1.46 -9.07 -10.05
C ILE A 300 2.61 -8.33 -9.32
N CYS A 301 3.66 -7.91 -10.03
CA CYS A 301 4.81 -7.23 -9.44
C CYS A 301 4.52 -5.80 -8.96
N MET A 302 3.67 -5.05 -9.66
CA MET A 302 3.33 -3.66 -9.29
C MET A 302 2.81 -3.52 -7.84
N PRO A 303 1.75 -4.24 -7.40
CA PRO A 303 1.18 -4.04 -6.08
C PRO A 303 2.09 -4.54 -4.95
N LEU A 304 3.01 -5.48 -5.20
CA LEU A 304 3.96 -5.94 -4.17
C LEU A 304 4.81 -4.81 -3.60
N ASN A 305 5.23 -3.87 -4.44
CA ASN A 305 6.01 -2.71 -4.02
C ASN A 305 5.23 -1.84 -3.02
N THR A 306 3.92 -1.76 -3.18
CA THR A 306 3.02 -0.98 -2.32
C THR A 306 2.60 -1.73 -1.06
N LEU A 307 2.46 -3.06 -1.12
CA LEU A 307 2.04 -3.89 0.02
C LEU A 307 3.00 -3.79 1.22
N GLY A 308 4.31 -3.71 0.96
CA GLY A 308 5.31 -3.52 2.02
C GLY A 308 5.19 -2.18 2.76
N PHE A 309 4.73 -1.13 2.08
CA PHE A 309 4.40 0.16 2.69
C PHE A 309 3.10 0.07 3.48
N VAL A 310 2.05 -0.48 2.87
CA VAL A 310 0.73 -0.64 3.47
C VAL A 310 0.78 -1.40 4.79
N PHE A 311 1.57 -2.48 4.88
CA PHE A 311 1.72 -3.25 6.12
C PHE A 311 2.35 -2.42 7.25
N ARG A 312 3.32 -1.55 6.94
CA ARG A 312 3.94 -0.68 7.96
C ARG A 312 3.00 0.42 8.40
N GLU A 313 2.37 1.10 7.46
CA GLU A 313 1.45 2.20 7.75
C GLU A 313 0.21 1.71 8.51
N THR A 314 -0.25 0.49 8.22
CA THR A 314 -1.31 -0.18 9.00
C THR A 314 -0.88 -0.42 10.44
N ASN A 315 0.38 -0.81 10.67
CA ASN A 315 0.91 -0.96 12.03
C ASN A 315 1.05 0.38 12.74
N ASP A 316 1.48 1.43 12.04
CA ASP A 316 1.63 2.78 12.61
C ASP A 316 0.26 3.40 12.92
N ALA A 317 -0.75 3.21 12.07
CA ALA A 317 -2.13 3.66 12.32
C ALA A 317 -2.84 2.90 13.47
N MET A 318 -2.30 1.76 13.90
CA MET A 318 -2.81 0.99 15.04
C MET A 318 -2.18 1.37 16.38
N VAL A 319 -1.12 2.18 16.37
CA VAL A 319 -0.37 2.65 17.55
C VAL A 319 -0.84 4.03 17.98
#